data_AF-A0A4S2VIP2-F1
#
_entry.id   AF-A0A4S2VIP2-F1
#
_cell.length_a   1.000
_cell.length_b   1.000
_cell.length_c   1.000
_cell.angle_alpha   90.00
_cell.angle_beta   90.00
_cell.angle_gamma   90.00
#
_symmetry.space_group_name_H-M   'P 1'
#
loop_
_entity.id
_entity.type
_entity.pdbx_description
1 polymer ?
#
loop_
_entity_poly.entity_id
_entity_poly.type
_entity_poly.pdbx_seq_one_letter_code
_entity_poly.pdbx_strand_id
1 'polypeptide(L)'
;MRTRCDPPCGSSELAVCADATERGGSWESQGFRGLTLRRMNPSETSRYVRLRVDLVLEVPDAQALTGAALAHIKADEFMPDEERSHAEAAVREDESEALAYLVDPTDLVVDIPGVELAQASWSSEPVEYDPESMEWDLDEEDGDFDEEPDNA
;
A
#
# COMPACT_ATOMS: atom_id res chain seq x y z
N MET A 1 -44.57 -39.04 -12.50
CA MET A 1 -44.22 -40.20 -13.32
C MET A 1 -42.76 -40.06 -13.73
N ARG A 2 -41.89 -40.92 -13.18
CA ARG A 2 -40.48 -41.24 -13.56
C ARG A 2 -39.43 -40.11 -13.36
N THR A 3 -38.25 -40.31 -12.77
CA THR A 3 -37.61 -41.42 -12.05
C THR A 3 -36.35 -40.84 -11.37
N ARG A 4 -36.04 -41.27 -10.14
CA ARG A 4 -34.72 -41.15 -9.50
C ARG A 4 -33.70 -42.02 -10.24
N CYS A 5 -32.43 -41.62 -10.24
CA CYS A 5 -31.26 -42.51 -10.12
C CYS A 5 -30.03 -41.70 -9.63
N ASP A 6 -29.67 -41.92 -8.38
CA ASP A 6 -28.30 -42.04 -7.84
C ASP A 6 -28.20 -43.53 -7.37
N PRO A 7 -27.06 -44.24 -7.18
CA PRO A 7 -25.76 -43.80 -6.61
C PRO A 7 -24.53 -44.62 -7.15
N PRO A 8 -23.47 -44.99 -6.38
CA PRO A 8 -22.31 -44.19 -5.90
C PRO A 8 -20.94 -44.84 -6.22
N CYS A 9 -19.83 -44.14 -5.91
CA CYS A 9 -18.46 -44.59 -5.53
C CYS A 9 -17.45 -43.53 -6.04
N GLY A 10 -16.43 -43.07 -5.32
CA GLY A 10 -15.88 -43.44 -4.01
C GLY A 10 -14.79 -42.43 -3.61
N SER A 11 -14.28 -42.62 -2.41
CA SER A 11 -13.47 -41.73 -1.57
C SER A 11 -12.17 -41.16 -2.16
N SER A 12 -11.86 -39.92 -1.74
CA SER A 12 -10.54 -39.38 -1.37
C SER A 12 -10.83 -38.05 -0.67
N GLU A 13 -11.04 -38.03 0.64
CA GLU A 13 -10.00 -37.79 1.66
C GLU A 13 -9.23 -36.47 1.46
N LEU A 14 -9.64 -35.48 2.26
CA LEU A 14 -8.85 -34.39 2.89
C LEU A 14 -7.99 -33.48 1.99
N ALA A 15 -8.51 -32.28 1.75
CA ALA A 15 -7.71 -31.06 1.85
C ALA A 15 -8.53 -30.02 2.61
N VAL A 16 -8.11 -29.79 3.86
CA VAL A 16 -8.57 -28.69 4.70
C VAL A 16 -8.23 -27.37 4.00
N CYS A 17 -9.24 -26.55 3.75
CA CYS A 17 -9.04 -25.20 3.25
C CYS A 17 -8.45 -24.35 4.38
N ALA A 18 -7.13 -24.19 4.37
CA ALA A 18 -6.43 -23.24 5.21
C ALA A 18 -6.46 -21.85 4.54
N ASP A 19 -6.99 -20.91 5.30
CA ASP A 19 -6.60 -19.50 5.43
C ASP A 19 -6.53 -18.62 4.18
N ALA A 20 -7.50 -17.69 4.11
CA ALA A 20 -7.45 -16.50 3.29
C ALA A 20 -6.55 -15.46 3.99
N THR A 21 -5.25 -15.51 3.71
CA THR A 21 -4.36 -14.38 3.97
C THR A 21 -4.42 -13.43 2.76
N GLU A 22 -5.09 -12.32 2.99
CA GLU A 22 -4.70 -10.95 2.60
C GLU A 22 -3.63 -10.86 1.50
N ARG A 23 -4.08 -10.52 0.29
CA ARG A 23 -3.19 -10.06 -0.79
C ARG A 23 -3.44 -8.59 -1.02
N GLY A 24 -2.92 -7.76 -0.11
CA GLY A 24 -2.64 -6.36 -0.42
C GLY A 24 -1.64 -6.32 -1.57
N GLY A 25 -1.98 -5.58 -2.62
CA GLY A 25 -1.14 -5.38 -3.80
C GLY A 25 0.06 -4.51 -3.45
N SER A 26 1.12 -5.10 -2.90
CA SER A 26 2.43 -4.45 -2.79
C SER A 26 3.02 -4.27 -4.19
N TRP A 27 2.98 -3.04 -4.71
CA TRP A 27 3.63 -2.70 -5.98
C TRP A 27 5.11 -2.39 -5.73
N GLU A 28 5.94 -3.43 -5.80
CA GLU A 28 7.39 -3.28 -5.89
C GLU A 28 7.82 -3.41 -7.37
N SER A 29 8.28 -2.30 -7.96
CA SER A 29 8.83 -2.30 -9.33
C SER A 29 10.11 -3.14 -9.40
N GLN A 30 10.11 -4.15 -10.28
CA GLN A 30 11.17 -5.16 -10.37
C GLN A 30 12.42 -4.64 -11.13
N GLY A 31 13.53 -4.48 -10.39
CA GLY A 31 14.84 -5.02 -10.75
C GLY A 31 15.68 -4.35 -11.85
N PHE A 32 16.40 -3.29 -11.50
CA PHE A 32 17.64 -2.91 -12.21
C PHE A 32 18.78 -3.91 -11.88
N ARG A 33 19.11 -4.79 -12.83
CA ARG A 33 20.35 -5.59 -12.75
C ARG A 33 21.55 -4.70 -13.04
N GLY A 34 22.49 -4.61 -12.10
CA GLY A 34 23.88 -4.24 -12.39
C GLY A 34 24.34 -2.89 -11.87
N LEU A 35 24.23 -2.65 -10.56
CA LEU A 35 25.11 -1.69 -9.88
C LEU A 35 25.73 -2.41 -8.70
N THR A 36 27.05 -2.60 -8.74
CA THR A 36 27.83 -2.78 -7.52
C THR A 36 27.38 -1.69 -6.55
N LEU A 37 26.78 -2.05 -5.43
CA LEU A 37 26.36 -1.10 -4.39
C LEU A 37 27.58 -0.24 -4.08
N ARG A 38 27.57 1.00 -4.59
CA ARG A 38 28.58 2.00 -4.28
C ARG A 38 28.56 2.10 -2.77
N ARG A 39 29.65 1.70 -2.11
CA ARG A 39 29.77 1.84 -0.66
C ARG A 39 29.69 3.34 -0.37
N MET A 40 28.52 3.77 0.08
CA MET A 40 28.27 5.15 0.43
C MET A 40 29.14 5.47 1.65
N ASN A 41 29.91 6.55 1.59
CA ASN A 41 30.66 6.99 2.77
C ASN A 41 29.66 7.58 3.80
N PRO A 42 29.98 7.57 5.10
CA PRO A 42 29.08 8.10 6.13
C PRO A 42 28.69 9.58 5.91
N SER A 43 29.55 10.35 5.26
CA SER A 43 29.26 11.73 4.85
C SER A 43 28.20 11.81 3.74
N GLU A 44 28.11 10.78 2.88
CA GLU A 44 27.07 10.66 1.86
C GLU A 44 25.73 10.18 2.45
N THR A 45 25.73 9.46 3.59
CA THR A 45 24.50 9.07 4.30
C THR A 45 23.97 10.19 5.22
N SER A 46 24.84 11.07 5.72
CA SER A 46 24.49 12.16 6.64
C SER A 46 23.59 13.25 6.04
N ARG A 47 23.32 13.24 4.73
CA ARG A 47 22.45 14.23 4.05
C ARG A 47 21.00 13.76 3.90
N TYR A 48 20.69 12.52 4.24
CA TYR A 48 19.33 11.99 4.14
C TYR A 48 18.56 12.29 5.43
N VAL A 49 17.36 12.81 5.30
CA VAL A 49 16.43 13.09 6.40
C VAL A 49 15.19 12.22 6.19
N ARG A 50 14.80 11.43 7.18
CA ARG A 50 13.54 10.67 7.16
C ARG A 50 12.41 11.58 7.62
N LEU A 51 11.47 11.87 6.74
CA LEU A 51 10.21 12.52 7.07
C LEU A 51 9.16 11.46 7.40
N ARG A 52 8.49 11.57 8.54
CA ARG A 52 7.30 10.78 8.90
C ARG A 52 6.09 11.69 8.79
N VAL A 53 5.04 11.23 8.12
CA VAL A 53 3.80 11.98 7.91
C VAL A 53 2.64 11.03 8.17
N ASP A 54 1.67 11.50 8.93
CA ASP A 54 0.37 10.87 9.12
C ASP A 54 -0.69 11.84 8.58
N LEU A 55 -1.63 11.34 7.77
CA LEU A 55 -2.63 12.17 7.09
C LEU A 55 -4.02 11.58 7.27
N VAL A 56 -4.93 12.40 7.79
CA VAL A 56 -6.36 12.13 7.79
C VAL A 56 -7.06 13.13 6.89
N LEU A 57 -7.84 12.62 5.93
CA LEU A 57 -8.53 13.44 4.93
C LEU A 57 -10.03 13.19 4.98
N GLU A 58 -10.81 14.27 4.97
CA GLU A 58 -12.25 14.18 4.77
C GLU A 58 -12.54 13.96 3.27
N VAL A 59 -13.31 12.92 2.94
CA VAL A 59 -13.80 12.65 1.59
C VAL A 59 -15.28 13.03 1.52
N PRO A 60 -15.63 14.26 1.10
CA PRO A 60 -17.02 14.70 1.07
C PRO A 60 -17.84 14.09 -0.09
N ASP A 61 -17.16 13.60 -1.14
CA ASP A 61 -17.78 12.99 -2.31
C ASP A 61 -16.96 11.80 -2.83
N ALA A 62 -17.30 10.61 -2.33
CA ALA A 62 -16.72 9.34 -2.72
C ALA A 62 -16.75 9.10 -4.23
N GLN A 63 -17.86 9.46 -4.90
CA GLN A 63 -18.06 9.19 -6.32
C GLN A 63 -17.19 10.10 -7.18
N ALA A 64 -17.02 11.35 -6.78
CA ALA A 64 -16.09 12.26 -7.43
C ALA A 64 -14.64 11.76 -7.30
N LEU A 65 -14.25 11.26 -6.12
CA LEU A 65 -12.93 10.69 -5.88
C LEU A 65 -12.66 9.46 -6.76
N THR A 66 -13.55 8.45 -6.73
CA THR A 66 -13.45 7.27 -7.59
C THR A 66 -13.44 7.66 -9.08
N GLY A 67 -14.26 8.64 -9.49
CA GLY A 67 -14.29 9.15 -10.85
C GLY A 67 -12.96 9.76 -11.29
N ALA A 68 -12.29 10.51 -10.40
CA ALA A 68 -10.97 11.07 -10.66
C ALA A 68 -9.91 9.97 -10.78
N ALA A 69 -9.92 8.97 -9.88
CA ALA A 69 -9.00 7.84 -9.93
C ALA A 69 -9.15 7.06 -11.25
N LEU A 70 -10.37 6.73 -11.66
CA LEU A 70 -10.64 6.06 -12.93
C LEU A 70 -10.18 6.89 -14.15
N ALA A 71 -10.33 8.21 -14.10
CA ALA A 71 -9.82 9.08 -15.16
C ALA A 71 -8.29 9.06 -15.22
N HIS A 72 -7.62 9.02 -14.08
CA HIS A 72 -6.15 8.92 -13.98
C HIS A 72 -5.66 7.57 -14.52
N ILE A 73 -6.26 6.45 -14.08
CA ILE A 73 -5.94 5.09 -14.56
C ILE A 73 -6.06 4.99 -16.07
N LYS A 74 -7.12 5.58 -16.63
CA LYS A 74 -7.36 5.57 -18.07
C LYS A 74 -6.35 6.42 -18.86
N ALA A 75 -5.82 7.47 -18.24
CA ALA A 75 -4.85 8.36 -18.85
C ALA A 75 -3.42 7.79 -18.83
N ASP A 76 -3.14 6.80 -17.97
CA ASP A 76 -1.85 6.13 -17.91
C ASP A 76 -1.63 5.22 -19.12
N GLU A 77 -0.80 5.69 -20.06
CA GLU A 77 -0.42 4.97 -21.28
C GLU A 77 0.62 3.87 -21.05
N PHE A 78 1.31 3.89 -19.92
CA PHE A 78 2.36 2.93 -19.58
C PHE A 78 1.82 1.72 -18.81
N MET A 79 0.60 1.82 -18.28
CA MET A 79 -0.08 0.74 -17.57
C MET A 79 -0.57 -0.37 -18.53
N PRO A 80 -0.18 -1.65 -18.33
CA PRO A 80 -0.74 -2.79 -19.06
C PRO A 80 -2.24 -2.98 -18.80
N ASP A 81 -2.98 -3.55 -19.77
CA ASP A 81 -4.44 -3.73 -19.64
C ASP A 81 -4.89 -4.61 -18.47
N GLU A 82 -4.14 -5.65 -18.13
CA GLU A 82 -4.44 -6.52 -16.98
C GLU A 82 -4.30 -5.75 -15.66
N GLU A 83 -3.21 -4.99 -15.53
CA GLU A 83 -2.93 -4.12 -14.39
C GLU A 83 -3.97 -3.01 -14.27
N ARG A 84 -4.33 -2.38 -15.40
CA ARG A 84 -5.39 -1.38 -15.49
C ARG A 84 -6.72 -1.92 -14.99
N SER A 85 -7.12 -3.11 -15.43
CA SER A 85 -8.38 -3.73 -15.02
C SER A 85 -8.40 -4.00 -13.51
N HIS A 86 -7.26 -4.38 -12.92
CA HIS A 86 -7.12 -4.60 -11.49
C HIS A 86 -7.19 -3.28 -10.70
N ALA A 87 -6.43 -2.27 -11.11
CA ALA A 87 -6.47 -0.94 -10.50
C ALA A 87 -7.88 -0.33 -10.56
N GLU A 88 -8.54 -0.43 -11.72
CA GLU A 88 -9.91 0.06 -11.88
C GLU A 88 -10.93 -0.69 -11.00
N ALA A 89 -10.68 -1.97 -10.68
CA ALA A 89 -11.52 -2.72 -9.76
C ALA A 89 -11.29 -2.25 -8.32
N ALA A 90 -10.02 -2.08 -7.91
CA ALA A 90 -9.64 -1.64 -6.57
C ALA A 90 -10.23 -0.26 -6.22
N VAL A 91 -10.05 0.75 -7.08
CA VAL A 91 -10.56 2.11 -6.82
C VAL A 91 -12.09 2.22 -6.82
N ARG A 92 -12.80 1.21 -7.34
CA ARG A 92 -14.27 1.11 -7.27
C ARG A 92 -14.75 0.38 -6.03
N GLU A 93 -13.87 -0.43 -5.43
CA GLU A 93 -14.18 -1.19 -4.22
C GLU A 93 -14.10 -0.29 -2.98
N ASP A 94 -13.09 0.59 -2.92
CA ASP A 94 -12.79 1.37 -1.72
C ASP A 94 -12.25 2.78 -2.00
N GLU A 95 -12.62 3.74 -1.15
CA GLU A 95 -12.23 5.15 -1.26
C GLU A 95 -10.76 5.36 -0.91
N SER A 96 -10.20 4.57 0.01
CA SER A 96 -8.78 4.60 0.32
C SER A 96 -7.97 4.09 -0.87
N GLU A 97 -8.41 3.05 -1.58
CA GLU A 97 -7.76 2.61 -2.83
C GLU A 97 -7.79 3.70 -3.91
N ALA A 98 -8.92 4.42 -4.05
CA ALA A 98 -9.01 5.54 -4.97
C ALA A 98 -8.05 6.68 -4.60
N LEU A 99 -7.89 6.97 -3.30
CA LEU A 99 -6.93 7.94 -2.80
C LEU A 99 -5.48 7.46 -3.00
N ALA A 100 -5.20 6.19 -2.71
CA ALA A 100 -3.92 5.51 -2.90
C ALA A 100 -3.39 5.71 -4.32
N TYR A 101 -4.30 5.61 -5.29
CA TYR A 101 -3.96 5.74 -6.69
C TYR A 101 -3.68 7.20 -7.12
N LEU A 102 -4.26 8.18 -6.44
CA LEU A 102 -4.19 9.59 -6.83
C LEU A 102 -3.06 10.36 -6.17
N VAL A 103 -2.61 9.95 -4.98
CA VAL A 103 -1.55 10.66 -4.27
C VAL A 103 -0.19 10.18 -4.78
N ASP A 104 0.63 11.12 -5.26
CA ASP A 104 2.03 10.89 -5.57
C ASP A 104 2.91 11.55 -4.49
N PRO A 105 3.73 10.80 -3.75
CA PRO A 105 4.56 11.36 -2.68
C PRO A 105 5.68 12.27 -3.20
N THR A 106 6.01 12.23 -4.49
CA THR A 106 6.98 13.16 -5.10
C THR A 106 6.37 14.55 -5.20
N ASP A 107 5.10 14.65 -5.60
CA ASP A 107 4.36 15.93 -5.69
C ASP A 107 4.33 16.68 -4.34
N LEU A 108 4.36 15.95 -3.22
CA LEU A 108 4.40 16.55 -1.87
C LEU A 108 5.70 17.31 -1.56
N VAL A 109 6.82 16.96 -2.21
CA VAL A 109 8.14 17.54 -1.92
C VAL A 109 8.79 18.22 -3.13
N VAL A 110 8.19 18.12 -4.32
CA VAL A 110 8.78 18.56 -5.59
C VAL A 110 9.15 20.04 -5.63
N ASP A 111 8.38 20.90 -4.94
CA ASP A 111 8.60 22.35 -4.92
C ASP A 111 9.60 22.80 -3.83
N ILE A 112 10.15 21.88 -3.02
CA ILE A 112 11.07 22.24 -1.94
C ILE A 112 12.50 22.40 -2.51
N PRO A 113 13.11 23.60 -2.44
CA PRO A 113 14.39 23.84 -3.08
C PRO A 113 15.51 22.99 -2.47
N GLY A 114 16.18 22.21 -3.31
CA GLY A 114 17.32 21.36 -2.91
C GLY A 114 16.93 20.02 -2.29
N VAL A 115 15.64 19.65 -2.34
CA VAL A 115 15.14 18.34 -1.88
C VAL A 115 14.85 17.47 -3.10
N GLU A 116 15.33 16.23 -3.06
CA GLU A 116 15.01 15.18 -4.01
C GLU A 116 14.52 13.95 -3.23
N LEU A 117 13.37 13.40 -3.62
CA LEU A 117 12.81 12.22 -2.97
C LEU A 117 13.66 10.99 -3.31
N ALA A 118 14.30 10.38 -2.29
CA ALA A 118 15.12 9.19 -2.48
C ALA A 118 14.32 7.88 -2.36
N GLN A 119 13.33 7.85 -1.47
CA GLN A 119 12.47 6.72 -1.19
C GLN A 119 11.18 7.23 -0.53
N ALA A 120 10.04 6.64 -0.88
CA ALA A 120 8.78 6.79 -0.18
C ALA A 120 8.09 5.42 -0.07
N SER A 121 7.40 5.21 1.04
CA SER A 121 6.49 4.09 1.25
C SER A 121 5.32 4.64 2.03
N TRP A 122 4.10 4.30 1.61
CA TRP A 122 2.88 4.80 2.22
C TRP A 122 1.73 3.85 1.90
N SER A 123 0.66 3.97 2.67
CA SER A 123 -0.59 3.24 2.53
C SER A 123 -1.73 4.18 2.88
N SER A 124 -2.94 3.80 2.49
CA SER A 124 -4.17 4.51 2.85
C SER A 124 -5.17 3.50 3.40
N GLU A 125 -5.95 3.93 4.37
CA GLU A 125 -7.02 3.13 4.95
C GLU A 125 -8.15 4.06 5.41
N PRO A 126 -9.40 3.57 5.47
CA PRO A 126 -10.48 4.31 6.10
C PRO A 126 -10.25 4.39 7.62
N VAL A 127 -10.40 5.57 8.19
CA VAL A 127 -10.26 5.81 9.64
C VAL A 127 -11.46 6.59 10.19
N GLU A 128 -11.82 6.31 11.44
CA GLU A 128 -12.77 7.15 12.19
C GLU A 128 -12.04 8.38 12.72
N TYR A 129 -12.45 9.57 12.28
CA TYR A 129 -11.82 10.83 12.70
C TYR A 129 -12.71 11.61 13.68
N ASP A 130 -12.17 11.92 14.86
CA ASP A 130 -12.77 12.83 15.83
C ASP A 130 -11.93 14.12 15.95
N PRO A 131 -12.47 15.29 15.58
CA PRO A 131 -11.72 16.56 15.61
C PRO A 131 -11.51 17.11 17.02
N GLU A 132 -12.21 16.60 18.03
CA GLU A 132 -12.06 17.02 19.43
C GLU A 132 -11.03 16.17 20.20
N SER A 133 -10.67 15.00 19.68
CA SER A 133 -9.56 14.16 20.18
C SER A 133 -8.22 14.87 20.01
N MET A 134 -7.52 15.04 21.13
CA MET A 134 -6.23 15.74 21.22
C MET A 134 -5.02 14.83 20.99
N GLU A 135 -5.24 13.51 20.92
CA GLU A 135 -4.20 12.49 20.73
C GLU A 135 -4.34 11.92 19.32
N TRP A 136 -3.50 12.41 18.41
CA TRP A 136 -3.09 11.61 17.25
C TRP A 136 -1.81 10.93 17.75
N ASP A 137 -1.86 9.65 18.12
CA ASP A 137 -0.71 8.92 18.67
C ASP A 137 0.37 8.73 17.59
N LEU A 138 1.16 9.78 17.33
CA LEU A 138 2.27 9.78 16.37
C LEU A 138 3.57 9.19 16.96
N ASP A 139 3.57 8.86 18.26
CA ASP A 139 4.77 8.54 19.07
C ASP A 139 4.83 7.09 19.61
N GLU A 140 3.89 6.18 19.29
CA GLU A 140 3.91 4.81 19.85
C GLU A 140 4.89 3.82 19.15
N GLU A 141 5.60 4.23 18.09
CA GLU A 141 6.55 3.37 17.34
C GLU A 141 8.00 3.87 17.39
N ASP A 142 8.52 4.20 18.58
CA ASP A 142 9.98 4.18 18.85
C ASP A 142 10.24 3.32 20.10
N GLY A 143 9.63 2.13 20.14
CA GLY A 143 10.00 1.09 21.09
C GLY A 143 11.40 0.59 20.81
N ASP A 144 12.38 1.11 21.54
CA ASP A 144 13.75 0.57 21.70
C ASP A 144 13.73 -0.97 21.80
N PHE A 145 13.96 -1.65 20.68
CA PHE A 145 14.36 -3.06 20.64
C PHE A 145 15.89 -3.12 20.55
N ASP A 146 16.60 -2.70 21.60
CA ASP A 146 17.98 -3.16 21.84
C ASP A 146 18.43 -2.84 23.27
N GLU A 147 18.24 -3.79 24.19
CA GLU A 147 19.24 -4.08 25.21
C GLU A 147 19.04 -5.54 25.68
N GLU A 148 19.63 -6.49 24.94
CA GLU A 148 20.08 -7.74 25.55
C GLU A 148 21.46 -7.49 26.20
N PRO A 149 21.58 -7.27 27.52
CA PRO A 149 22.85 -7.47 28.19
C PRO A 149 23.08 -8.97 28.40
N ASP A 150 23.91 -9.51 27.52
CA ASP A 150 24.70 -10.72 27.71
C ASP A 150 25.40 -10.73 29.09
N ASN A 151 25.14 -11.77 29.88
CA ASN A 151 25.94 -12.34 30.98
C ASN A 151 26.28 -11.50 32.25
N ALA A 152 25.82 -12.01 33.40
CA ALA A 152 26.63 -12.16 34.63
C ALA A 152 26.13 -13.33 35.50
#